data_AF-A0A956KJL5-F1
#
_entry.id   AF-A0A956KJL5-F1
#
_cell.length_a   1.000
_cell.length_b   1.000
_cell.length_c   1.000
_cell.angle_alpha   90.00
_cell.angle_beta   90.00
_cell.angle_gamma   90.00
#
_symmetry.space_group_name_H-M   'P 1'
#
loop_
_entity.id
_entity.type
_entity.pdbx_description
1 polymer ?
#
loop_
_entity_poly.entity_id
_entity_poly.type
_entity_poly.pdbx_seq_one_letter_code
_entity_poly.pdbx_strand_id
1 'polypeptide(L)'
;HGHYQHDGAHDENLFAIRQGVAITVASRGGPRPPQLRRADLHGSRVSKLAALRGERPLDFVVLRPRAPDHAFAGTGVDAGLATAYAGYPALDQLFARFSVGIISARDGFAIAEDRETLHERVRVFCDEALDDDDALARLGIRRKKGWDP
;
A
#
# COMPACT_ATOMS: atom_id res chain seq x y z
N HIS A 1 0.57 -5.05 3.56
CA HIS A 1 1.94 -5.56 3.64
C HIS A 1 2.81 -4.52 4.31
N GLY A 2 2.87 -4.57 5.64
CA GLY A 2 3.66 -3.66 6.45
C GLY A 2 5.07 -4.23 6.61
N HIS A 3 6.07 -3.48 6.16
CA HIS A 3 7.44 -3.75 6.55
C HIS A 3 7.59 -3.35 8.02
N TYR A 4 7.68 -4.33 8.90
CA TYR A 4 8.18 -4.12 10.25
C TYR A 4 9.64 -3.70 10.13
N GLN A 5 9.92 -2.42 10.35
CA GLN A 5 11.28 -1.94 10.54
C GLN A 5 11.74 -2.42 11.91
N HIS A 6 12.59 -3.45 11.89
CA HIS A 6 13.42 -3.86 13.01
C HIS A 6 14.57 -2.85 13.15
N ASP A 7 14.24 -1.61 13.55
CA ASP A 7 15.19 -0.70 14.17
C ASP A 7 14.38 0.29 15.02
N GLY A 8 14.56 0.23 16.34
CA GLY A 8 13.63 0.70 17.37
C GLY A 8 13.37 2.22 17.49
N ALA A 9 13.52 2.99 16.41
CA ALA A 9 13.07 4.37 16.36
C ALA A 9 11.63 4.40 15.80
N HIS A 10 10.64 4.49 16.70
CA HIS A 10 9.24 4.64 16.32
C HIS A 10 9.05 5.89 15.45
N ASP A 11 8.79 5.70 14.16
CA ASP A 11 8.53 6.79 13.23
C ASP A 11 7.10 7.31 13.42
N GLU A 12 6.96 8.50 13.99
CA GLU A 12 5.65 9.03 14.37
C GLU A 12 5.02 9.84 13.24
N ASN A 13 3.73 9.60 13.00
CA ASN A 13 2.95 10.41 12.08
C ASN A 13 2.61 11.78 12.70
N LEU A 14 2.72 12.84 11.91
CA LEU A 14 2.39 14.21 12.34
C LEU A 14 0.90 14.42 12.67
N PHE A 15 0.00 13.63 12.08
CA PHE A 15 -1.45 13.78 12.23
C PHE A 15 -2.13 12.61 12.95
N ALA A 16 -1.35 11.69 13.54
CA ALA A 16 -1.86 10.48 14.19
C ALA A 16 -2.74 9.59 13.27
N ILE A 17 -2.45 9.60 11.96
CA ILE A 17 -3.08 8.73 10.95
C ILE A 17 -2.12 7.61 10.50
N ARG A 18 -2.66 6.53 9.92
CA ARG A 18 -1.87 5.40 9.39
C ARG A 18 -1.22 5.69 8.03
N GLN A 19 -1.77 6.61 7.26
CA GLN A 19 -1.26 6.95 5.93
C GLN A 19 -0.01 7.83 6.04
N GLY A 20 0.93 7.63 5.11
CA GLY A 20 2.09 8.52 4.96
C GLY A 20 1.66 9.96 4.63
N VAL A 21 2.50 10.91 5.01
CA VAL A 21 2.26 12.35 4.82
C VAL A 21 3.41 12.95 4.04
N ALA A 22 3.09 13.75 3.02
CA ALA A 22 4.07 14.52 2.26
C ALA A 22 3.63 15.98 2.16
N ILE A 23 4.61 16.88 2.17
CA ILE A 23 4.40 18.30 1.86
C ILE A 23 4.99 18.54 0.48
N THR A 24 4.17 19.06 -0.45
CA THR A 24 4.60 19.35 -1.82
C THR A 24 4.48 20.83 -2.10
N VAL A 25 5.59 21.42 -2.53
CA VAL A 25 5.65 22.81 -3.01
C VAL A 25 6.01 22.77 -4.48
N ALA A 26 5.14 23.30 -5.33
CA ALA A 26 5.30 23.27 -6.78
C ALA A 26 5.08 24.66 -7.40
N SER A 27 5.85 24.97 -8.44
CA SER A 27 5.74 26.19 -9.23
C SER A 27 5.87 25.87 -10.72
N ARG A 28 5.19 26.63 -11.59
CA ARG A 28 5.19 26.43 -13.04
C ARG A 28 5.45 27.76 -13.77
N GLY A 29 6.18 27.72 -14.88
CA GLY A 29 6.38 28.87 -15.77
C GLY A 29 7.53 29.81 -15.38
N GLY A 30 8.51 29.33 -14.61
CA GLY A 30 9.71 30.11 -14.27
C GLY A 30 10.81 29.99 -15.34
N PRO A 31 11.81 30.90 -15.33
CA PRO A 31 12.94 30.87 -16.26
C PRO A 31 13.97 29.77 -15.96
N ARG A 32 13.81 29.06 -14.82
CA ARG A 32 14.72 28.01 -14.39
C ARG A 32 14.27 26.66 -14.96
N PRO A 33 15.22 25.75 -15.26
CA PRO A 33 14.88 24.39 -15.66
C PRO A 33 14.08 23.70 -14.53
N PRO A 34 13.14 22.81 -14.88
CA PRO A 34 12.37 22.07 -13.90
C PRO A 34 13.30 21.23 -13.03
N GLN A 35 13.13 21.31 -11.71
CA GLN A 35 13.89 20.54 -10.75
C GLN A 35 12.96 19.89 -9.73
N LEU A 36 13.13 18.60 -9.50
CA LEU A 36 12.46 17.87 -8.43
C LEU A 36 13.45 17.63 -7.31
N ARG A 37 13.07 18.03 -6.09
CA ARG A 37 13.85 17.79 -4.88
C ARG A 37 12.96 17.11 -3.85
N ARG A 38 13.54 16.18 -3.09
CA ARG A 38 12.86 15.46 -2.02
C ARG A 38 13.74 15.40 -0.80
N ALA A 39 13.16 15.62 0.37
CA ALA A 39 13.78 15.32 1.66
C ALA A 39 12.84 14.37 2.40
N ASP A 40 13.38 13.32 2.99
CA ASP A 40 12.62 12.38 3.81
C ASP A 40 12.81 12.72 5.29
N LEU A 41 11.74 12.68 6.06
CA LEU A 41 11.74 13.00 7.49
C LEU A 41 11.30 11.78 8.28
N HIS A 42 12.19 11.30 9.14
CA HIS A 42 11.98 10.15 10.02
C HIS A 42 12.20 10.51 11.50
N GLY A 43 11.60 9.73 12.39
CA GLY A 43 11.71 9.86 13.86
C GLY A 43 10.43 10.39 14.52
N SER A 44 10.59 10.94 15.72
CA SER A 44 9.46 11.43 16.52
C SER A 44 8.76 12.64 15.91
N ARG A 45 7.51 12.86 16.30
CA ARG A 45 6.70 14.01 15.86
C ARG A 45 7.37 15.32 16.21
N VAL A 46 7.94 15.42 17.41
CA VAL A 46 8.67 16.62 17.88
C VAL A 46 9.87 16.91 16.99
N SER A 47 10.66 15.88 16.69
CA SER A 47 11.80 15.93 15.77
C SER A 47 11.35 16.47 14.40
N LYS A 48 10.34 15.86 13.78
CA LYS A 48 9.82 16.27 12.47
C LYS A 48 9.34 17.73 12.48
N LEU A 49 8.61 18.16 13.51
CA LEU A 49 8.15 19.55 13.64
C LEU A 49 9.30 20.55 13.78
N ALA A 50 10.34 20.24 14.56
CA ALA A 50 11.53 21.09 14.68
C ALA A 50 12.23 21.29 13.32
N ALA A 51 12.37 20.21 12.53
CA ALA A 51 12.92 20.31 11.17
C ALA A 51 12.05 21.19 10.25
N LEU A 52 10.72 21.06 10.32
CA LEU A 52 9.80 21.89 9.54
C LEU A 52 9.78 23.37 9.97
N ARG A 53 10.10 23.67 11.23
CA ARG A 53 10.30 25.04 11.72
C ARG A 53 11.64 25.66 11.30
N GLY A 54 12.52 24.89 10.67
CA GLY A 54 13.85 25.34 10.28
C GLY A 54 14.89 25.27 11.41
N GLU A 55 14.57 24.62 12.52
CA GLU A 55 15.52 24.42 13.64
C GLU A 55 16.60 23.39 13.29
N ARG A 56 16.34 22.54 12.28
CA ARG A 56 17.31 21.57 11.73
C ARG A 56 17.25 21.58 10.21
N PRO A 57 18.39 21.41 9.53
CA PRO A 57 18.43 21.40 8.07
C PRO A 57 17.66 20.20 7.51
N LEU A 58 17.09 20.39 6.32
CA LEU A 58 16.50 19.32 5.52
C LEU A 58 17.49 18.90 4.44
N ASP A 59 17.83 17.62 4.43
CA ASP A 59 18.73 17.05 3.44
C ASP A 59 17.96 16.69 2.17
N PHE A 60 17.92 17.64 1.24
CA PHE A 60 17.26 17.46 -0.04
C PHE A 60 18.15 16.72 -1.04
N VAL A 61 17.60 15.68 -1.64
CA VAL A 61 18.16 15.00 -2.80
C VAL A 61 17.46 15.47 -4.08
N VAL A 62 18.23 15.74 -5.14
CA VAL A 62 17.68 16.02 -6.47
C VAL A 62 17.25 14.71 -7.11
N LEU A 63 15.98 14.60 -7.47
CA LEU A 63 15.44 13.44 -8.15
C LEU A 63 15.42 13.66 -9.66
N ARG A 64 15.70 12.59 -10.40
CA ARG A 64 15.54 12.54 -11.85
C ARG A 64 14.62 11.36 -12.20
N PRO A 65 13.29 11.55 -12.09
CA PRO A 65 12.34 10.50 -12.44
C PRO A 65 12.56 10.04 -13.87
N ARG A 66 12.63 8.73 -14.08
CA ARG A 66 12.77 8.13 -15.41
C ARG A 66 11.52 7.34 -15.75
N ALA A 67 11.19 7.33 -17.03
CA ALA A 67 10.15 6.44 -17.55
C ALA A 67 10.54 4.97 -17.29
N PRO A 68 9.55 4.05 -17.18
CA PRO A 68 8.12 4.29 -17.29
C PRO A 68 7.47 4.77 -15.98
N ASP A 69 8.06 4.44 -14.83
CA ASP A 69 7.35 4.54 -13.54
C ASP A 69 7.44 5.93 -12.89
N HIS A 70 8.34 6.79 -13.38
CA HIS A 70 8.59 8.13 -12.83
C HIS A 70 8.69 8.16 -11.30
N ALA A 71 9.28 7.10 -10.72
CA ALA A 71 9.29 6.91 -9.29
C ALA A 71 9.97 8.08 -8.57
N PHE A 72 9.33 8.56 -7.51
CA PHE A 72 9.91 9.55 -6.58
C PHE A 72 10.67 8.88 -5.45
N ALA A 73 11.04 7.61 -5.60
CA ALA A 73 11.87 6.88 -4.64
C ALA A 73 13.31 7.43 -4.67
N GLY A 74 13.93 7.47 -3.49
CA GLY A 74 15.25 8.02 -3.30
C GLY A 74 16.29 7.23 -4.07
N THR A 75 17.39 7.89 -4.33
CA THR A 75 18.62 7.49 -5.02
C THR A 75 19.29 6.23 -4.44
N GLY A 76 18.59 5.11 -4.39
CA GLY A 76 19.09 3.81 -3.92
C GLY A 76 19.09 2.71 -4.98
N VAL A 77 18.42 2.93 -6.12
CA VAL A 77 18.64 2.06 -7.27
C VAL A 77 19.80 2.64 -8.05
N ASP A 78 20.99 2.10 -7.81
CA ASP A 78 22.13 2.32 -8.70
C ASP A 78 21.62 2.17 -10.14
N ALA A 79 21.86 3.18 -10.99
CA ALA A 79 21.42 3.13 -12.37
C ALA A 79 21.97 1.88 -13.09
N GLY A 80 23.15 1.40 -12.69
CA GLY A 80 23.72 0.13 -13.12
C GLY A 80 22.89 -1.06 -12.66
N LEU A 81 22.43 -1.08 -11.40
CA LEU A 81 21.60 -2.16 -10.87
C LEU A 81 20.20 -2.19 -11.52
N ALA A 82 19.58 -1.03 -11.75
CA ALA A 82 18.31 -0.94 -12.49
C ALA A 82 18.45 -1.48 -13.91
N THR A 83 19.54 -1.11 -14.59
CA THR A 83 19.82 -1.56 -15.96
C THR A 83 20.10 -3.05 -16.01
N ALA A 84 20.90 -3.57 -15.07
CA ALA A 84 21.17 -4.99 -14.95
C ALA A 84 19.88 -5.78 -14.67
N TYR A 85 19.03 -5.29 -13.76
CA TYR A 85 17.74 -5.90 -13.45
C TYR A 85 16.81 -5.94 -14.68
N ALA A 86 16.72 -4.84 -15.42
CA ALA A 86 15.93 -4.74 -16.64
C ALA A 86 16.44 -5.64 -17.78
N GLY A 87 17.68 -6.13 -17.69
CA GLY A 87 18.23 -7.11 -18.64
C GLY A 87 17.73 -8.54 -18.42
N TYR A 88 17.14 -8.86 -17.27
CA TYR A 88 16.56 -10.17 -17.03
C TYR A 88 15.15 -10.29 -17.67
N PRO A 89 14.74 -11.50 -18.07
CA PRO A 89 13.39 -11.73 -18.57
C PRO A 89 12.34 -11.34 -17.53
N ALA A 90 11.30 -10.64 -17.98
CA ALA A 90 10.16 -10.34 -17.14
C ALA A 90 9.39 -11.63 -16.80
N LEU A 91 8.81 -11.70 -15.59
CA LEU A 91 8.12 -12.91 -15.12
C LEU A 91 6.90 -13.27 -15.98
N ASP A 92 6.21 -12.28 -16.51
CA ASP A 92 5.06 -12.44 -17.42
C ASP A 92 5.47 -12.92 -18.83
N GLN A 93 6.74 -12.77 -19.20
CA GLN A 93 7.33 -13.36 -20.40
C GLN A 93 7.82 -14.79 -20.14
N LEU A 94 8.31 -15.07 -18.93
CA LEU A 94 8.81 -16.39 -18.56
C LEU A 94 7.67 -17.40 -18.30
N PHE A 95 6.59 -16.94 -17.67
CA PHE A 95 5.45 -17.78 -17.30
C PHE A 95 4.22 -17.45 -18.14
N ALA A 96 3.79 -18.40 -18.98
CA ALA A 96 2.60 -18.25 -19.82
C ALA A 96 1.28 -18.16 -19.04
N ARG A 97 1.29 -18.55 -17.76
CA ARG A 97 0.13 -18.47 -16.86
C ARG A 97 0.59 -17.98 -15.51
N PHE A 98 0.00 -16.90 -15.07
CA PHE A 98 0.15 -16.34 -13.73
C PHE A 98 -1.20 -15.81 -13.27
N SER A 99 -1.39 -15.76 -11.97
CA SER A 99 -2.58 -15.23 -11.34
C SER A 99 -2.19 -14.56 -10.04
N VAL A 100 -2.97 -13.55 -9.65
CA VAL A 100 -2.88 -13.01 -8.29
C VAL A 100 -3.45 -14.01 -7.29
N GLY A 101 -3.13 -13.83 -6.01
CA GLY A 101 -3.76 -14.59 -4.93
C GLY A 101 -5.28 -14.40 -4.92
N ILE A 102 -6.00 -15.36 -4.35
CA ILE A 102 -7.46 -15.32 -4.23
C ILE A 102 -7.86 -14.11 -3.37
N ILE A 103 -8.77 -13.30 -3.89
CA ILE A 103 -9.38 -12.18 -3.15
C ILE A 103 -10.77 -12.63 -2.72
N SER A 104 -10.94 -12.96 -1.45
CA SER A 104 -12.22 -13.49 -0.95
C SER A 104 -13.30 -12.40 -0.77
N ALA A 105 -12.88 -11.14 -0.62
CA ALA A 105 -13.67 -9.97 -0.23
C ALA A 105 -14.44 -10.08 1.12
N ARG A 106 -14.48 -11.27 1.72
CA ARG A 106 -15.22 -11.61 2.94
C ARG A 106 -14.45 -12.70 3.71
N ASP A 107 -13.24 -12.37 4.16
CA ASP A 107 -12.36 -13.37 4.80
C ASP A 107 -13.03 -14.04 5.99
N GLY A 108 -13.83 -13.30 6.77
CA GLY A 108 -14.58 -13.86 7.90
C GLY A 108 -15.62 -14.92 7.53
N PHE A 109 -16.07 -14.96 6.27
CA PHE A 109 -16.93 -16.02 5.73
C PHE A 109 -16.10 -17.09 5.02
N ALA A 110 -15.31 -16.66 4.04
CA ALA A 110 -14.64 -17.52 3.06
C ALA A 110 -13.34 -18.17 3.53
N ILE A 111 -12.81 -17.75 4.69
CA ILE A 111 -11.59 -18.30 5.28
C ILE A 111 -11.89 -18.80 6.70
N ALA A 112 -11.48 -20.03 6.99
CA ALA A 112 -11.54 -20.63 8.32
C ALA A 112 -10.29 -21.47 8.57
N GLU A 113 -9.91 -21.64 9.84
CA GLU A 113 -8.75 -22.45 10.22
C GLU A 113 -9.04 -23.95 10.12
N ASP A 114 -10.29 -24.35 10.37
CA ASP A 114 -10.77 -25.72 10.25
C ASP A 114 -11.82 -25.89 9.14
N ARG A 115 -11.93 -27.12 8.64
CA ARG A 115 -12.77 -27.44 7.49
C ARG A 115 -14.25 -27.41 7.85
N GLU A 116 -14.59 -27.83 9.06
CA GLU A 116 -15.95 -27.98 9.58
C GLU A 116 -16.64 -26.63 9.65
N THR A 117 -15.98 -25.61 10.19
CA THR A 117 -16.44 -24.22 10.24
C THR A 117 -16.74 -23.67 8.86
N LEU A 118 -15.84 -23.89 7.88
CA LEU A 118 -16.08 -23.42 6.51
C LEU A 118 -17.29 -24.14 5.88
N HIS A 119 -17.39 -25.45 6.08
CA HIS A 119 -18.53 -26.24 5.58
C HIS A 119 -19.86 -25.79 6.18
N GLU A 120 -19.91 -25.49 7.47
CA GLU A 120 -21.12 -24.99 8.13
C GLU A 120 -21.52 -23.63 7.58
N ARG A 121 -20.56 -22.71 7.41
CA ARG A 121 -20.83 -21.40 6.80
C ARG A 121 -21.39 -21.52 5.38
N VAL A 122 -20.82 -22.40 4.56
CA VAL A 122 -21.32 -22.67 3.20
C VAL A 122 -22.71 -23.30 3.24
N ARG A 123 -22.99 -24.21 4.18
CA ARG A 123 -24.33 -24.80 4.35
C ARG A 123 -25.36 -23.73 4.68
N VAL A 124 -25.08 -22.87 5.66
CA VAL A 124 -25.98 -21.77 6.03
C VAL A 124 -26.18 -20.81 4.85
N PHE A 125 -25.14 -20.55 4.07
CA PHE A 125 -25.24 -19.69 2.89
C PHE A 125 -26.10 -20.29 1.77
N CYS A 126 -26.08 -21.62 1.60
CA CYS A 126 -26.83 -22.32 0.57
C CYS A 126 -28.17 -22.89 1.07
N ASP A 127 -28.60 -22.58 2.28
CA ASP A 127 -29.83 -23.09 2.86
C ASP A 127 -31.04 -22.29 2.36
N GLU A 128 -31.76 -22.87 1.38
CA GLU A 128 -32.96 -22.26 0.78
C GLU A 128 -34.12 -22.07 1.77
N ALA A 129 -34.07 -22.71 2.95
CA ALA A 129 -35.07 -22.51 3.99
C ALA A 129 -34.85 -21.22 4.81
N LEU A 130 -33.66 -20.62 4.72
CA LEU A 130 -33.37 -19.33 5.31
C LEU A 130 -33.65 -18.23 4.28
N ASP A 131 -34.26 -17.13 4.73
CA ASP A 131 -34.23 -15.93 3.92
C ASP A 131 -32.80 -15.36 3.88
N ASP A 132 -32.52 -14.58 2.83
CA ASP A 132 -31.22 -13.96 2.61
C ASP A 132 -30.74 -13.16 3.82
N ASP A 133 -31.63 -12.40 4.47
CA ASP A 133 -31.24 -11.50 5.54
C ASP A 133 -30.82 -12.29 6.79
N ASP A 134 -31.52 -13.37 7.10
CA ASP A 134 -31.21 -14.31 8.17
C ASP A 134 -29.89 -15.05 7.90
N ALA A 135 -29.68 -15.54 6.68
CA ALA A 135 -28.44 -16.20 6.30
C ALA A 135 -27.24 -15.25 6.40
N LEU A 136 -27.37 -14.02 5.89
CA LEU A 136 -26.33 -12.99 5.99
C LEU A 136 -26.04 -12.58 7.44
N ALA A 137 -27.07 -12.44 8.27
CA ALA A 137 -26.92 -12.11 9.69
C ALA A 137 -26.14 -13.20 10.44
N ARG A 138 -26.47 -14.48 10.23
CA ARG A 138 -25.75 -15.62 10.84
C ARG A 138 -24.28 -15.69 10.42
N LEU A 139 -23.98 -15.29 9.19
CA LEU A 139 -22.62 -15.29 8.63
C LEU A 139 -21.84 -14.00 8.92
N GLY A 140 -22.46 -13.01 9.60
CA GLY A 140 -21.86 -11.70 9.86
C GLY A 140 -21.59 -10.89 8.59
N ILE A 141 -22.31 -11.17 7.50
CA ILE A 141 -22.15 -10.51 6.21
C ILE A 141 -23.07 -9.30 6.13
N ARG A 142 -22.52 -8.12 5.84
CA ARG A 142 -23.33 -6.91 5.61
C ARG A 142 -23.91 -6.90 4.18
N ARG A 143 -25.23 -6.71 4.05
CA ARG A 143 -25.89 -6.53 2.75
C ARG A 143 -25.38 -5.26 2.07
N LYS A 144 -25.01 -5.36 0.79
CA LYS A 144 -24.60 -4.22 -0.05
C LYS A 144 -25.66 -3.97 -1.12
N LYS A 145 -25.94 -2.69 -1.38
CA LYS A 145 -26.89 -2.28 -2.42
C LYS A 145 -26.36 -2.71 -3.80
N GLY A 146 -27.14 -3.48 -4.55
CA GLY A 146 -26.77 -3.99 -5.89
C GLY A 146 -26.16 -5.40 -5.92
N TRP A 147 -26.27 -6.16 -4.83
CA TRP A 147 -25.88 -7.56 -4.79
C TRP A 147 -27.05 -8.38 -4.23
N ASP A 148 -27.50 -9.37 -5.01
CA ASP A 148 -28.39 -10.42 -4.53
C ASP A 148 -27.52 -11.64 -4.15
N PRO A 149 -27.67 -12.16 -2.92
CA PRO A 149 -26.94 -13.34 -2.44
C PRO A 149 -27.14 -14.60 -3.28
#